data_AF-A0AAJ2DKX0-F1
#
_entry.id   AF-A0AAJ2DKX0-F1
#
_cell.length_a   1.000
_cell.length_b   1.000
_cell.length_c   1.000
_cell.angle_alpha   90.00
_cell.angle_beta   90.00
_cell.angle_gamma   90.00
#
_symmetry.space_group_name_H-M   'P 1'
#
loop_
_entity.id
_entity.type
_entity.pdbx_description
1 polymer ?
#
loop_
_entity_poly.entity_id
_entity_poly.type
_entity_poly.pdbx_seq_one_letter_code
_entity_poly.pdbx_strand_id
1 'polypeptide(L)'
;MNIAKLIDHTVLKPDTKKEDVMKVLEEAKKYNFASVCINPTWVKLAAEELAGHDVDVCTVIGFPLGANTTETKVFETKDVIAKGATEVDMVINVGALKDDDNEFVEKDIYEVVQAAKGKALVKVIIETCLLTDEEKVRACELSVKAGADFVKTSTGFSTGGATAEDIALMRKTVGENVGVKASGGVRTREDAEKMIEAGASRIGASASVAIVLDDKNGASDNY
;
A
#
# COMPACT_ATOMS: atom_id res chain seq x y z
N MET A 1 1.57 -19.18 -10.77
CA MET A 1 1.56 -17.74 -10.46
C MET A 1 2.88 -17.38 -9.80
N ASN A 2 3.55 -16.29 -10.19
CA ASN A 2 4.75 -15.83 -9.48
C ASN A 2 4.32 -14.92 -8.32
N ILE A 3 4.22 -15.47 -7.11
CA ILE A 3 3.75 -14.72 -5.93
C ILE A 3 4.65 -13.53 -5.58
N ALA A 4 5.96 -13.61 -5.88
CA ALA A 4 6.89 -12.51 -5.61
C ALA A 4 6.50 -11.24 -6.37
N LYS A 5 6.05 -11.37 -7.63
CA LYS A 5 5.59 -10.25 -8.45
C LYS A 5 4.24 -9.66 -8.05
N LEU A 6 3.63 -10.19 -6.98
CA LEU A 6 2.46 -9.60 -6.35
C LEU A 6 2.79 -8.99 -4.98
N ILE A 7 4.04 -9.05 -4.52
CA ILE A 7 4.41 -8.59 -3.19
C ILE A 7 5.12 -7.24 -3.26
N ASP A 8 4.62 -6.27 -2.49
CA ASP A 8 5.31 -5.06 -2.11
C ASP A 8 6.10 -5.34 -0.82
N HIS A 9 7.42 -5.45 -0.93
CA HIS A 9 8.30 -5.79 0.17
C HIS A 9 8.51 -4.57 1.07
N THR A 10 7.93 -4.62 2.27
CA THR A 10 7.61 -3.42 3.04
C THR A 10 8.47 -3.29 4.31
N VAL A 11 9.03 -2.10 4.55
CA VAL A 11 9.63 -1.70 5.83
C VAL A 11 9.29 -0.24 6.15
N LEU A 12 8.48 -0.03 7.19
CA LEU A 12 7.90 1.28 7.52
C LEU A 12 8.05 1.67 8.99
N LYS A 13 8.75 0.87 9.80
CA LYS A 13 8.89 1.19 11.23
C LYS A 13 9.57 2.55 11.44
N PRO A 14 9.18 3.33 12.46
CA PRO A 14 9.81 4.64 12.73
C PRO A 14 11.30 4.56 13.05
N ASP A 15 11.77 3.43 13.59
CA ASP A 15 13.17 3.19 13.96
C ASP A 15 13.98 2.49 12.86
N THR A 16 13.41 2.31 11.65
CA THR A 16 14.08 1.70 10.49
C THR A 16 15.36 2.48 10.16
N LYS A 17 16.50 1.78 10.16
CA LYS A 17 17.81 2.34 9.82
C LYS A 17 18.14 2.11 8.34
N LYS A 18 19.18 2.80 7.86
CA LYS A 18 19.69 2.61 6.50
C LYS A 18 20.04 1.14 6.21
N GLU A 19 20.62 0.42 7.17
CA GLU A 19 20.98 -1.00 7.01
C GLU A 19 19.77 -1.91 6.75
N ASP A 20 18.64 -1.65 7.42
CA ASP A 20 17.38 -2.38 7.22
C ASP A 20 16.82 -2.12 5.82
N VAL A 21 16.87 -0.86 5.38
CA VAL A 21 16.46 -0.47 4.03
C VAL A 21 17.32 -1.17 2.99
N MET A 22 18.65 -1.12 3.11
CA MET A 22 19.55 -1.79 2.16
C MET A 22 19.25 -3.29 2.06
N LYS A 23 18.99 -3.95 3.19
CA LYS A 23 18.61 -5.36 3.21
C LYS A 23 17.33 -5.61 2.39
N VAL A 24 16.29 -4.82 2.60
CA VAL A 24 15.02 -4.91 1.84
C VAL A 24 15.23 -4.70 0.35
N LEU A 25 16.09 -3.74 -0.04
CA LEU A 25 16.42 -3.49 -1.45
C LEU A 25 17.13 -4.70 -2.08
N GLU A 26 18.12 -5.28 -1.40
CA GLU A 26 18.83 -6.48 -1.88
C GLU A 26 17.92 -7.71 -1.97
N GLU A 27 17.04 -7.91 -0.98
CA GLU A 27 16.04 -8.97 -1.02
C GLU A 27 15.06 -8.78 -2.18
N ALA A 28 14.63 -7.55 -2.45
CA ALA A 28 13.76 -7.26 -3.57
C ALA A 28 14.41 -7.49 -4.94
N LYS A 29 15.68 -7.12 -5.11
CA LYS A 29 16.46 -7.47 -6.31
C LYS A 29 16.56 -8.99 -6.48
N LYS A 30 16.87 -9.71 -5.40
CA LYS A 30 17.09 -11.16 -5.41
C LYS A 30 15.83 -11.95 -5.75
N TYR A 31 14.69 -11.60 -5.15
CA TYR A 31 13.43 -12.34 -5.34
C TYR A 31 12.53 -11.72 -6.40
N ASN A 32 12.93 -10.59 -6.99
CA ASN A 32 12.23 -9.88 -8.04
C ASN A 32 10.78 -9.55 -7.61
N PHE A 33 10.65 -8.86 -6.47
CA PHE A 33 9.36 -8.42 -5.93
C PHE A 33 8.68 -7.41 -6.87
N ALA A 34 7.39 -7.10 -6.63
CA ALA A 34 6.68 -6.07 -7.40
C ALA A 34 7.30 -4.70 -7.14
N SER A 35 7.39 -4.34 -5.86
CA SER A 35 7.99 -3.10 -5.39
C SER A 35 8.65 -3.28 -4.03
N VAL A 36 9.42 -2.28 -3.61
CA VAL A 36 9.70 -2.03 -2.19
C VAL A 36 8.79 -0.93 -1.67
N CYS A 37 8.28 -1.06 -0.44
CA CYS A 37 7.44 -0.04 0.20
C CYS A 37 8.13 0.50 1.46
N ILE A 38 8.59 1.76 1.38
CA ILE A 38 9.46 2.40 2.38
C ILE A 38 8.99 3.82 2.71
N ASN A 39 9.40 4.36 3.87
CA ASN A 39 9.07 5.73 4.24
C ASN A 39 9.69 6.76 3.27
N PRO A 40 9.06 7.95 3.08
CA PRO A 40 9.50 8.97 2.11
C PRO A 40 10.98 9.36 2.17
N THR A 41 11.57 9.36 3.37
CA THR A 41 12.99 9.71 3.59
C THR A 41 13.95 8.80 2.82
N TRP A 42 13.55 7.55 2.52
CA TRP A 42 14.39 6.54 1.88
C TRP A 42 14.18 6.42 0.37
N VAL A 43 13.20 7.13 -0.21
CA VAL A 43 12.82 7.01 -1.63
C VAL A 43 13.99 7.24 -2.57
N LYS A 44 14.76 8.31 -2.36
CA LYS A 44 15.90 8.63 -3.21
C LYS A 44 16.95 7.51 -3.21
N LEU A 45 17.27 6.99 -2.02
CA LEU A 45 18.21 5.88 -1.89
C LEU A 45 17.70 4.63 -2.63
N ALA A 46 16.43 4.27 -2.47
CA ALA A 46 15.86 3.12 -3.14
C ALA A 46 15.84 3.27 -4.66
N ALA A 47 15.50 4.45 -5.17
CA ALA A 47 15.51 4.72 -6.61
C ALA A 47 16.92 4.60 -7.21
N GLU A 48 17.95 5.10 -6.50
CA GLU A 48 19.35 4.95 -6.92
C GLU A 48 19.79 3.48 -6.91
N GLU A 49 19.46 2.73 -5.87
CA GLU A 49 19.87 1.34 -5.68
C GLU A 49 19.11 0.34 -6.57
N LEU A 50 17.85 0.62 -6.92
CA LEU A 50 17.02 -0.22 -7.79
C LEU A 50 17.10 0.17 -9.26
N ALA A 51 17.92 1.18 -9.62
CA ALA A 51 18.09 1.58 -11.00
C ALA A 51 18.54 0.41 -11.88
N GLY A 52 17.78 0.12 -12.94
CA GLY A 52 18.04 -1.00 -13.85
C GLY A 52 17.50 -2.35 -13.40
N HIS A 53 16.84 -2.42 -12.24
CA HIS A 53 16.11 -3.60 -11.79
C HIS A 53 14.60 -3.45 -12.08
N ASP A 54 13.94 -4.58 -12.32
CA ASP A 54 12.48 -4.65 -12.50
C ASP A 54 11.78 -4.69 -11.13
N VAL A 55 11.99 -3.65 -10.32
CA VAL A 55 11.38 -3.51 -8.98
C VAL A 55 11.00 -2.04 -8.78
N ASP A 56 9.71 -1.79 -8.56
CA ASP A 56 9.19 -0.44 -8.35
C ASP A 56 9.56 0.13 -6.98
N VAL A 57 9.57 1.47 -6.89
CA VAL A 57 9.75 2.19 -5.62
C VAL A 57 8.40 2.71 -5.17
N CYS A 58 7.81 2.03 -4.18
CA CYS A 58 6.61 2.44 -3.48
C CYS A 58 6.97 3.23 -2.22
N THR A 59 6.22 4.29 -1.94
CA THR A 59 6.24 4.96 -0.63
C THR A 59 4.83 5.27 -0.14
N VAL A 60 4.72 5.93 1.01
CA VAL A 60 3.46 6.20 1.69
C VAL A 60 3.21 7.71 1.80
N ILE A 61 1.94 8.13 1.77
CA ILE A 61 1.52 9.55 1.78
C ILE A 61 0.50 9.81 2.88
N GLY A 62 0.71 10.86 3.68
CA GLY A 62 -0.13 11.18 4.83
C GLY A 62 -0.22 10.03 5.84
N PHE A 63 0.83 9.22 5.93
CA PHE A 63 0.83 7.94 6.61
C PHE A 63 1.36 8.04 8.07
N PRO A 64 0.86 7.20 9.00
CA PRO A 64 -0.23 6.24 8.84
C PRO A 64 -1.62 6.83 9.10
N LEU A 65 -1.73 8.08 9.56
CA LEU A 65 -2.97 8.58 10.18
C LEU A 65 -4.00 9.12 9.17
N GLY A 66 -3.58 9.55 7.98
CA GLY A 66 -4.47 10.11 6.95
C GLY A 66 -5.08 11.47 7.27
N ALA A 67 -4.77 12.05 8.44
CA ALA A 67 -5.36 13.28 8.97
C ALA A 67 -4.56 14.56 8.63
N ASN A 68 -3.61 14.48 7.70
CA ASN A 68 -2.95 15.65 7.13
C ASN A 68 -3.90 16.39 6.19
N THR A 69 -3.64 17.68 5.92
CA THR A 69 -4.39 18.42 4.90
C THR A 69 -4.07 17.88 3.50
N THR A 70 -5.01 18.06 2.57
CA THR A 70 -4.83 17.66 1.17
C THR A 70 -3.59 18.31 0.55
N GLU A 71 -3.30 19.58 0.85
CA GLU A 71 -2.12 20.28 0.33
C GLU A 71 -0.81 19.63 0.80
N THR A 72 -0.76 19.14 2.04
CA THR A 72 0.41 18.40 2.54
C THR A 72 0.56 17.07 1.78
N LYS A 73 -0.52 16.32 1.58
CA LYS A 73 -0.48 15.05 0.83
C LYS A 73 -0.04 15.27 -0.63
N VAL A 74 -0.54 16.33 -1.26
CA VAL A 74 -0.16 16.73 -2.63
C VAL A 74 1.31 17.12 -2.70
N PHE A 75 1.81 17.92 -1.75
CA PHE A 75 3.21 18.31 -1.69
C PHE A 75 4.11 17.08 -1.51
N GLU A 76 3.80 16.23 -0.54
CA GLU A 76 4.54 15.00 -0.27
C GLU A 76 4.59 14.09 -1.50
N THR A 77 3.46 13.91 -2.19
CA THR A 77 3.36 13.12 -3.43
C THR A 77 4.29 13.65 -4.51
N LYS A 78 4.31 14.97 -4.74
CA LYS A 78 5.19 15.59 -5.75
C LYS A 78 6.67 15.44 -5.38
N ASP A 79 6.99 15.61 -4.10
CA ASP A 79 8.36 15.49 -3.58
C ASP A 79 8.92 14.07 -3.74
N VAL A 80 8.15 13.04 -3.35
CA VAL A 80 8.62 11.64 -3.46
C VAL A 80 8.72 11.18 -4.92
N ILE A 81 7.82 11.60 -5.80
CA ILE A 81 7.92 11.31 -7.24
C ILE A 81 9.17 11.97 -7.83
N ALA A 82 9.47 13.21 -7.47
CA ALA A 82 10.71 13.88 -7.89
C ALA A 82 11.98 13.17 -7.37
N LYS A 83 11.86 12.40 -6.30
CA LYS A 83 12.94 11.55 -5.74
C LYS A 83 12.99 10.14 -6.33
N GLY A 84 12.05 9.77 -7.20
CA GLY A 84 12.07 8.50 -7.93
C GLY A 84 11.03 7.46 -7.51
N ALA A 85 10.03 7.82 -6.69
CA ALA A 85 8.90 6.92 -6.43
C ALA A 85 8.05 6.72 -7.71
N THR A 86 7.72 5.47 -8.02
CA THR A 86 6.83 5.07 -9.12
C THR A 86 5.48 4.56 -8.63
N GLU A 87 5.32 4.36 -7.32
CA GLU A 87 4.04 4.07 -6.70
C GLU A 87 3.90 4.84 -5.36
N VAL A 88 2.69 5.25 -5.00
CA VAL A 88 2.37 5.89 -3.71
C VAL A 88 1.15 5.25 -3.06
N ASP A 89 1.23 4.98 -1.77
CA ASP A 89 0.15 4.45 -0.94
C ASP A 89 -0.33 5.55 0.01
N MET A 90 -1.41 6.26 -0.33
CA MET A 90 -1.99 7.31 0.51
C MET A 90 -2.98 6.76 1.53
N VAL A 91 -3.15 7.43 2.67
CA VAL A 91 -4.21 7.12 3.64
C VAL A 91 -5.37 8.11 3.48
N ILE A 92 -6.61 7.61 3.40
CA ILE A 92 -7.81 8.48 3.37
C ILE A 92 -7.94 9.27 4.68
N ASN A 93 -8.69 10.37 4.64
CA ASN A 93 -9.14 10.99 5.87
C ASN A 93 -10.31 10.17 6.46
N VAL A 94 -10.00 9.27 7.39
CA VAL A 94 -10.98 8.38 8.03
C VAL A 94 -12.03 9.19 8.80
N GLY A 95 -11.64 10.28 9.46
CA GLY A 95 -12.58 11.14 10.20
C GLY A 95 -13.64 11.75 9.28
N ALA A 96 -13.21 12.37 8.17
CA ALA A 96 -14.12 12.94 7.18
C ALA A 96 -15.04 11.87 6.56
N LEU A 97 -14.52 10.66 6.30
CA LEU A 97 -15.37 9.57 5.82
C LEU A 97 -16.45 9.21 6.85
N LYS A 98 -16.13 9.16 8.15
CA LYS A 98 -17.09 8.85 9.22
C LYS A 98 -18.13 9.95 9.45
N ASP A 99 -17.76 11.20 9.16
CA ASP A 99 -18.66 12.36 9.21
C ASP A 99 -19.52 12.50 7.94
N ASP A 100 -19.52 11.49 7.06
CA ASP A 100 -20.24 11.46 5.77
C ASP A 100 -19.82 12.58 4.79
N ASP A 101 -18.66 13.22 5.00
CA ASP A 101 -18.10 14.25 4.12
C ASP A 101 -17.41 13.64 2.90
N ASN A 102 -18.24 13.04 2.04
CA ASN A 102 -17.81 12.34 0.84
C ASN A 102 -17.12 13.26 -0.18
N GLU A 103 -17.53 14.53 -0.23
CA GLU A 103 -16.93 15.52 -1.13
C GLU A 103 -15.48 15.79 -0.72
N PHE A 104 -15.22 15.97 0.58
CA PHE A 104 -13.86 16.13 1.09
C PHE A 104 -13.01 14.90 0.80
N VAL A 105 -13.50 13.70 1.11
CA VAL A 105 -12.74 12.46 0.93
C VAL A 105 -12.40 12.22 -0.54
N GLU A 106 -13.36 12.37 -1.46
CA GLU A 106 -13.12 12.24 -2.89
C GLU A 106 -12.08 13.27 -3.37
N LYS A 107 -12.23 14.53 -2.97
CA LYS A 107 -11.33 15.60 -3.37
C LYS A 107 -9.90 15.35 -2.85
N ASP A 108 -9.75 14.92 -1.61
CA ASP A 108 -8.45 14.59 -1.01
C ASP A 108 -7.71 13.51 -1.82
N ILE A 109 -8.42 12.46 -2.22
CA ILE A 109 -7.87 11.40 -3.08
C ILE A 109 -7.58 11.93 -4.49
N TYR A 110 -8.53 12.65 -5.08
CA TYR A 110 -8.42 13.17 -6.44
C TYR A 110 -7.19 14.07 -6.62
N GLU A 111 -6.91 14.96 -5.66
CA GLU A 111 -5.76 15.86 -5.72
C GLU A 111 -4.43 15.09 -5.66
N VAL A 112 -4.34 14.02 -4.86
CA VAL A 112 -3.17 13.11 -4.86
C VAL A 112 -3.03 12.39 -6.20
N VAL A 113 -4.15 11.87 -6.76
CA VAL A 113 -4.17 11.26 -8.10
C VAL A 113 -3.70 12.23 -9.16
N GLN A 114 -4.15 13.48 -9.16
CA GLN A 114 -3.69 14.49 -10.12
C GLN A 114 -2.20 14.82 -9.95
N ALA A 115 -1.68 14.83 -8.72
CA ALA A 115 -0.27 15.05 -8.46
C ALA A 115 0.62 13.91 -9.01
N ALA A 116 0.12 12.68 -8.99
CA ALA A 116 0.81 11.48 -9.47
C ALA A 116 0.59 11.14 -10.96
N LYS A 117 -0.42 11.74 -11.60
CA LYS A 117 -0.89 11.39 -12.93
C LYS A 117 0.22 11.24 -13.98
N GLY A 118 0.28 10.07 -14.59
CA GLY A 118 1.25 9.72 -15.62
C GLY A 118 2.69 9.53 -15.13
N LYS A 119 2.90 9.48 -13.80
CA LYS A 119 4.23 9.36 -13.18
C LYS A 119 4.30 8.25 -12.15
N ALA A 120 3.25 8.05 -11.36
CA ALA A 120 3.18 7.01 -10.34
C ALA A 120 1.78 6.44 -10.19
N LEU A 121 1.68 5.17 -9.77
CA LEU A 121 0.42 4.54 -9.36
C LEU A 121 -0.01 5.04 -7.99
N VAL A 122 -1.31 5.25 -7.80
CA VAL A 122 -1.90 5.65 -6.51
C VAL A 122 -2.72 4.51 -5.92
N LYS A 123 -2.35 4.10 -4.71
CA LYS A 123 -3.09 3.13 -3.91
C LYS A 123 -3.69 3.83 -2.70
N VAL A 124 -4.98 3.62 -2.47
CA VAL A 124 -5.72 4.31 -1.40
C VAL A 124 -5.96 3.35 -0.23
N ILE A 125 -5.28 3.59 0.88
CA ILE A 125 -5.48 2.88 2.15
C ILE A 125 -6.76 3.38 2.81
N ILE A 126 -7.74 2.51 2.97
CA ILE A 126 -9.03 2.84 3.59
C ILE A 126 -9.07 2.58 5.10
N GLU A 127 -8.09 1.84 5.62
CA GLU A 127 -7.99 1.41 7.02
C GLU A 127 -9.22 0.65 7.51
N THR A 128 -9.46 -0.53 6.90
CA THR A 128 -10.68 -1.34 7.08
C THR A 128 -11.06 -1.61 8.53
N CYS A 129 -10.09 -1.77 9.43
CA CYS A 129 -10.32 -2.07 10.84
C CYS A 129 -11.05 -0.95 11.61
N LEU A 130 -11.14 0.25 11.04
CA LEU A 130 -11.88 1.38 11.61
C LEU A 130 -13.26 1.57 10.97
N LEU A 131 -13.57 0.83 9.91
CA LEU A 131 -14.74 1.07 9.06
C LEU A 131 -15.80 -0.02 9.18
N THR A 132 -17.06 0.38 9.09
CA THR A 132 -18.18 -0.51 8.79
C THR A 132 -18.11 -1.00 7.34
N ASP A 133 -18.89 -2.03 6.99
CA ASP A 133 -18.90 -2.54 5.61
C ASP A 133 -19.47 -1.50 4.64
N GLU A 134 -20.46 -0.71 5.06
CA GLU A 134 -20.98 0.41 4.28
C GLU A 134 -19.92 1.50 4.05
N GLU A 135 -19.14 1.85 5.07
CA GLU A 135 -18.04 2.81 4.96
C GLU A 135 -16.92 2.27 4.05
N LYS A 136 -16.61 0.97 4.09
CA LYS A 136 -15.61 0.33 3.21
C LYS A 136 -16.04 0.42 1.75
N VAL A 137 -17.31 0.10 1.45
CA VAL A 137 -17.89 0.24 0.11
C VAL A 137 -17.77 1.68 -0.36
N ARG A 138 -18.20 2.63 0.46
CA ARG A 138 -18.15 4.07 0.13
C ARG A 138 -16.72 4.55 -0.12
N ALA A 139 -15.76 4.18 0.72
CA ALA A 139 -14.35 4.54 0.51
C ALA A 139 -13.81 4.01 -0.82
N CYS A 140 -14.19 2.78 -1.20
CA CYS A 140 -13.82 2.19 -2.48
C CYS A 140 -14.43 2.93 -3.67
N GLU A 141 -15.73 3.26 -3.62
CA GLU A 141 -16.42 4.01 -4.67
C GLU A 141 -15.82 5.40 -4.87
N LEU A 142 -15.53 6.13 -3.78
CA LEU A 142 -14.87 7.44 -3.85
C LEU A 142 -13.45 7.33 -4.43
N SER A 143 -12.71 6.28 -4.08
CA SER A 143 -11.37 6.02 -4.63
C SER A 143 -11.42 5.76 -6.14
N VAL A 144 -12.36 4.94 -6.60
CA VAL A 144 -12.59 4.64 -8.02
C VAL A 144 -12.97 5.93 -8.77
N LYS A 145 -13.90 6.71 -8.22
CA LYS A 145 -14.36 7.97 -8.80
C LYS A 145 -13.25 9.01 -8.92
N ALA A 146 -12.37 9.09 -7.93
CA ALA A 146 -11.20 9.97 -7.93
C ALA A 146 -10.10 9.52 -8.91
N GLY A 147 -10.18 8.30 -9.46
CA GLY A 147 -9.25 7.76 -10.44
C GLY A 147 -8.03 7.05 -9.84
N ALA A 148 -8.14 6.52 -8.63
CA ALA A 148 -7.08 5.72 -8.03
C ALA A 148 -6.87 4.38 -8.77
N ASP A 149 -5.63 3.90 -8.81
CA ASP A 149 -5.27 2.63 -9.45
C ASP A 149 -5.56 1.42 -8.55
N PHE A 150 -5.49 1.61 -7.23
CA PHE A 150 -5.73 0.58 -6.23
C PHE A 150 -6.51 1.11 -5.02
N VAL A 151 -7.25 0.21 -4.39
CA VAL A 151 -7.66 0.32 -2.98
C VAL A 151 -6.83 -0.66 -2.13
N LYS A 152 -6.50 -0.26 -0.90
CA LYS A 152 -5.63 -1.00 0.03
C LYS A 152 -6.30 -1.11 1.39
N THR A 153 -6.21 -2.29 2.02
CA THR A 153 -6.92 -2.56 3.28
C THR A 153 -6.42 -1.69 4.43
N SER A 154 -5.14 -1.82 4.81
CA SER A 154 -4.69 -1.38 6.15
C SER A 154 -3.28 -0.79 6.12
N THR A 155 -2.98 0.08 7.09
CA THR A 155 -1.63 0.64 7.26
C THR A 155 -0.67 -0.35 7.92
N GLY A 156 -1.19 -1.25 8.76
CA GLY A 156 -0.39 -2.09 9.67
C GLY A 156 -0.04 -1.40 10.99
N PHE A 157 -0.50 -0.17 11.22
CA PHE A 157 -0.27 0.61 12.44
C PHE A 157 -1.53 0.79 13.31
N SER A 158 -2.67 0.26 12.85
CA SER A 158 -3.94 0.30 13.56
C SER A 158 -4.25 -1.04 14.26
N THR A 159 -5.49 -1.24 14.68
CA THR A 159 -5.95 -2.37 15.51
C THR A 159 -6.13 -3.69 14.74
N GLY A 160 -6.13 -3.66 13.41
CA GLY A 160 -6.34 -4.84 12.56
C GLY A 160 -5.68 -4.72 11.19
N GLY A 161 -5.60 -5.85 10.49
CA GLY A 161 -5.04 -5.98 9.14
C GLY A 161 -6.06 -6.46 8.12
N ALA A 162 -5.58 -7.02 7.01
CA ALA A 162 -6.42 -7.56 5.95
C ALA A 162 -7.18 -8.83 6.41
N THR A 163 -8.45 -8.93 5.99
CA THR A 163 -9.27 -10.13 6.08
C THR A 163 -9.72 -10.55 4.68
N ALA A 164 -10.03 -11.83 4.48
CA ALA A 164 -10.49 -12.31 3.17
C ALA A 164 -11.86 -11.69 2.82
N GLU A 165 -12.69 -11.47 3.84
CA GLU A 165 -14.00 -10.82 3.74
C GLU A 165 -13.88 -9.38 3.24
N ASP A 166 -12.97 -8.59 3.83
CA ASP A 166 -12.72 -7.21 3.39
C ASP A 166 -12.21 -7.18 1.95
N ILE A 167 -11.29 -8.08 1.59
CA ILE A 167 -10.76 -8.14 0.22
C ILE A 167 -11.86 -8.47 -0.79
N ALA A 168 -12.71 -9.45 -0.49
CA ALA A 168 -13.82 -9.82 -1.36
C ALA A 168 -14.83 -8.67 -1.51
N LEU A 169 -15.13 -7.95 -0.43
CA LEU A 169 -16.00 -6.77 -0.45
C LEU A 169 -15.41 -5.65 -1.30
N MET A 170 -14.12 -5.33 -1.10
CA MET A 170 -13.42 -4.30 -1.87
C MET A 170 -13.35 -4.67 -3.35
N ARG A 171 -12.97 -5.91 -3.68
CA ARG A 171 -12.94 -6.42 -5.07
C ARG A 171 -14.30 -6.30 -5.75
N LYS A 172 -15.37 -6.73 -5.08
CA LYS A 172 -16.73 -6.61 -5.61
C LYS A 172 -17.09 -5.14 -5.91
N THR A 173 -16.65 -4.22 -5.06
CA THR A 173 -16.98 -2.80 -5.16
C THR A 173 -16.21 -2.10 -6.28
N VAL A 174 -14.90 -2.35 -6.40
CA VAL A 174 -14.04 -1.65 -7.36
C VAL A 174 -14.04 -2.28 -8.76
N GLY A 175 -14.58 -3.49 -8.91
CA GLY A 175 -14.64 -4.21 -10.18
C GLY A 175 -13.29 -4.77 -10.61
N GLU A 176 -13.10 -4.97 -11.92
CA GLU A 176 -11.92 -5.65 -12.48
C GLU A 176 -10.75 -4.70 -12.81
N ASN A 177 -11.04 -3.41 -13.04
CA ASN A 177 -10.07 -2.45 -13.58
C ASN A 177 -9.20 -1.78 -12.50
N VAL A 178 -9.67 -1.77 -11.25
CA VAL A 178 -8.95 -1.19 -10.11
C VAL A 178 -8.38 -2.32 -9.26
N GLY A 179 -7.12 -2.19 -8.87
CA GLY A 179 -6.45 -3.19 -8.06
C GLY A 179 -6.92 -3.22 -6.60
N VAL A 180 -6.74 -4.36 -5.94
CA VAL A 180 -7.02 -4.51 -4.51
C VAL A 180 -5.74 -5.01 -3.84
N LYS A 181 -5.22 -4.24 -2.88
CA LYS A 181 -4.00 -4.59 -2.14
C LYS A 181 -4.34 -5.03 -0.72
N ALA A 182 -3.99 -6.27 -0.38
CA ALA A 182 -4.08 -6.78 0.98
C ALA A 182 -2.82 -6.44 1.76
N SER A 183 -2.95 -5.76 2.90
CA SER A 183 -1.82 -5.44 3.78
C SER A 183 -2.20 -5.43 5.25
N GLY A 184 -1.21 -5.69 6.11
CA GLY A 184 -1.39 -5.87 7.54
C GLY A 184 -1.73 -7.32 7.86
N GLY A 185 -0.83 -8.02 8.54
CA GLY A 185 -1.08 -9.38 9.05
C GLY A 185 -0.79 -10.54 8.10
N VAL A 186 -0.47 -10.30 6.82
CA VAL A 186 -0.07 -11.36 5.87
C VAL A 186 1.35 -11.84 6.16
N ARG A 187 1.49 -13.02 6.78
CA ARG A 187 2.79 -13.52 7.29
C ARG A 187 3.27 -14.79 6.59
N THR A 188 2.35 -15.61 6.11
CA THR A 188 2.64 -16.90 5.49
C THR A 188 2.21 -16.92 4.03
N ARG A 189 2.75 -17.90 3.28
CA ARG A 189 2.28 -18.19 1.92
C ARG A 189 0.77 -18.47 1.88
N GLU A 190 0.28 -19.25 2.85
CA GLU A 190 -1.14 -19.57 2.96
C GLU A 190 -1.99 -18.32 3.15
N ASP A 191 -1.56 -17.36 3.98
CA ASP A 191 -2.28 -16.07 4.13
C ASP A 191 -2.31 -15.30 2.81
N ALA A 192 -1.18 -15.23 2.10
CA ALA A 192 -1.10 -14.51 0.83
C ALA A 192 -2.00 -15.16 -0.23
N GLU A 193 -1.98 -16.48 -0.35
CA GLU A 193 -2.83 -17.25 -1.27
C GLU A 193 -4.32 -17.04 -0.96
N LYS A 194 -4.71 -17.05 0.33
CA LYS A 194 -6.10 -16.71 0.75
C LYS A 194 -6.53 -15.32 0.32
N MET A 195 -5.67 -14.30 0.48
CA MET A 195 -5.99 -12.94 0.05
C MET A 195 -6.12 -12.84 -1.48
N ILE A 196 -5.26 -13.54 -2.22
CA ILE A 196 -5.31 -13.59 -3.68
C ILE A 196 -6.61 -14.26 -4.15
N GLU A 197 -6.98 -15.40 -3.55
CA GLU A 197 -8.22 -16.11 -3.85
C GLU A 197 -9.46 -15.24 -3.55
N ALA A 198 -9.41 -14.42 -2.50
CA ALA A 198 -10.46 -13.45 -2.18
C ALA A 198 -10.54 -12.28 -3.17
N GLY A 199 -9.53 -12.08 -4.02
CA GLY A 199 -9.53 -11.06 -5.08
C GLY A 199 -8.42 -10.01 -4.98
N ALA A 200 -7.44 -10.16 -4.10
CA ALA A 200 -6.29 -9.27 -4.04
C ALA A 200 -5.40 -9.43 -5.29
N SER A 201 -5.00 -8.31 -5.88
CA SER A 201 -4.04 -8.25 -6.98
C SER A 201 -2.65 -7.77 -6.55
N ARG A 202 -2.50 -7.39 -5.27
CA ARG A 202 -1.21 -7.04 -4.64
C ARG A 202 -1.24 -7.40 -3.16
N ILE A 203 -0.08 -7.73 -2.59
CA ILE A 203 0.14 -8.06 -1.18
C ILE A 203 1.20 -7.10 -0.62
N GLY A 204 0.90 -6.40 0.47
CA GLY A 204 1.89 -5.68 1.26
C GLY A 204 2.31 -6.51 2.46
N ALA A 205 3.59 -6.90 2.51
CA ALA A 205 4.13 -7.73 3.58
C ALA A 205 5.57 -7.36 3.93
N SER A 206 5.95 -7.53 5.20
CA SER A 206 7.33 -7.50 5.68
C SER A 206 7.96 -8.90 5.69
N ALA A 207 7.15 -9.95 5.84
CA ALA A 207 7.57 -11.37 5.80
C ALA A 207 7.72 -11.91 4.36
N SER A 208 7.96 -11.04 3.36
CA SER A 208 7.92 -11.39 1.93
C SER A 208 8.86 -12.53 1.55
N VAL A 209 10.06 -12.57 2.13
CA VAL A 209 11.03 -13.64 1.86
C VAL A 209 10.51 -14.99 2.37
N ALA A 210 9.95 -15.02 3.59
CA ALA A 210 9.35 -16.23 4.15
C ALA A 210 8.15 -16.72 3.31
N ILE A 211 7.31 -15.78 2.85
CA ILE A 211 6.17 -16.08 1.95
C ILE A 211 6.65 -16.72 0.64
N VAL A 212 7.69 -16.18 0.00
CA VAL A 212 8.20 -16.72 -1.27
C VAL A 212 8.84 -18.09 -1.07
N LEU A 213 9.62 -18.26 -0.01
CA LEU A 213 10.32 -19.51 0.32
C LEU A 213 9.41 -20.58 0.94
N ASP A 214 8.17 -20.23 1.27
CA ASP A 214 7.25 -21.07 2.06
C ASP A 214 7.86 -21.54 3.39
N ASP A 215 8.65 -20.66 4.01
CA ASP A 215 9.32 -20.94 5.28
C ASP A 215 8.38 -20.61 6.44
N LYS A 216 7.78 -21.67 7.01
CA LYS A 216 6.86 -21.57 8.16
C LYS A 216 7.53 -21.10 9.46
N ASN A 217 8.86 -21.09 9.53
CA ASN A 217 9.62 -20.69 10.71
C ASN A 217 10.15 -19.25 10.63
N GLY A 218 10.09 -18.60 9.46
CA GLY A 218 10.58 -17.24 9.23
C GLY A 218 9.61 -16.12 9.65
N ALA A 219 8.44 -16.47 10.17
CA ALA A 219 7.42 -15.54 10.65
C ALA A 219 7.76 -14.97 12.05
N SER A 220 8.95 -14.37 12.23
CA SER A 220 9.26 -13.62 13.45
C SER A 220 8.84 -12.16 13.29
N ASP A 221 8.12 -11.63 14.28
CA ASP A 221 7.59 -10.26 14.28
C ASP A 221 8.71 -9.22 14.16
N ASN A 222 8.77 -8.57 13.00
CA ASN A 222 9.38 -7.26 12.86
C ASN A 222 8.25 -6.21 12.72
N TYR A 223 7.37 -6.14 13.72
CA TYR A 223 6.52 -4.97 14.01
C TYR A 223 7.02 -4.26 15.26
#